data_AF-A0A0Q7Z9L6-F1
#
_entry.id   AF-A0A0Q7Z9L6-F1
#
_cell.length_a   1.000
_cell.length_b   1.000
_cell.length_c   1.000
_cell.angle_alpha   90.00
_cell.angle_beta   90.00
_cell.angle_gamma   90.00
#
_symmetry.space_group_name_H-M   'P 1'
#
loop_
_entity.id
_entity.type
_entity.pdbx_description
1 polymer ?
#
loop_
_entity_poly.entity_id
_entity_poly.type
_entity_poly.pdbx_seq_one_letter_code
_entity_poly.pdbx_strand_id
1 'polypeptide(L)'
;MTDEKGLERADHEQSPALDAIPGLIRIAASSWVRTAEWSVVAGLRTGRRMLKAATDPHTAVELAQGAAAASGIVADIAKAVSSGESVPQAIQQVAASLGGTSDRRAVELHNGRDRDVESTDLRSSLREQGAKLLERSRDVWSNDTGHPAYARILTELAPDEGRILMLLLRSGPQPMVDVRTGGAVGMVSSTLIAPGLNMIGPRAGTRYVDQVPSYLNNLFRLGLVWFSKEQLKDPLDYQVVEAQPDVLAAMHSVRSAKLVRRSIHLTPFGEDFCRTCLLEEEVPPEDLPVHQAPNDLE
;
A
#
# COMPACT_ATOMS: atom_id res chain seq x y z
N MET A 1 -6.24 -48.19 46.37
CA MET A 1 -6.92 -49.41 46.87
C MET A 1 -8.38 -49.23 46.54
N THR A 2 -8.89 -50.07 45.61
CA THR A 2 -10.31 -50.36 45.26
C THR A 2 -11.18 -49.19 44.78
N ASP A 3 -12.04 -49.27 43.76
CA ASP A 3 -12.46 -50.27 42.77
C ASP A 3 -13.29 -49.46 41.74
N GLU A 4 -13.07 -49.57 40.44
CA GLU A 4 -13.84 -50.38 39.48
C GLU A 4 -15.34 -50.07 39.30
N LYS A 5 -15.69 -49.96 38.01
CA LYS A 5 -16.93 -50.34 37.31
C LYS A 5 -18.05 -49.31 37.09
N GLY A 6 -18.41 -49.20 35.80
CA GLY A 6 -19.65 -48.60 35.31
C GLY A 6 -19.62 -48.34 33.80
N LEU A 7 -19.70 -49.41 33.01
CA LEU A 7 -19.88 -49.43 31.55
C LEU A 7 -21.38 -49.40 31.22
N GLU A 8 -21.82 -48.58 30.25
CA GLU A 8 -22.92 -48.81 29.26
C GLU A 8 -23.19 -47.49 28.50
N ARG A 9 -22.79 -47.34 27.23
CA ARG A 9 -23.55 -47.62 25.97
C ARG A 9 -24.96 -47.03 25.93
N ALA A 10 -25.21 -46.07 25.02
CA ALA A 10 -26.06 -46.24 23.83
C ALA A 10 -26.31 -44.91 23.08
N ASP A 11 -26.53 -45.07 21.78
CA ASP A 11 -26.62 -44.09 20.70
C ASP A 11 -27.90 -43.23 20.64
N HIS A 12 -27.85 -42.32 19.66
CA HIS A 12 -28.91 -41.65 18.89
C HIS A 12 -29.39 -40.24 19.32
N GLU A 13 -28.96 -39.29 18.48
CA GLU A 13 -29.81 -38.36 17.73
C GLU A 13 -30.98 -37.69 18.45
N GLN A 14 -30.82 -36.38 18.66
CA GLN A 14 -31.85 -35.37 18.42
C GLN A 14 -31.22 -33.98 18.50
N SER A 15 -31.18 -33.27 17.38
CA SER A 15 -31.31 -31.80 17.43
C SER A 15 -32.77 -31.48 17.72
N PRO A 16 -33.01 -30.54 18.63
CA PRO A 16 -33.85 -29.42 18.25
C PRO A 16 -33.18 -28.10 18.57
N ALA A 17 -33.35 -27.19 17.62
CA ALA A 17 -33.16 -25.77 17.78
C ALA A 17 -33.72 -25.26 19.11
N LEU A 18 -33.00 -24.35 19.75
CA LEU A 18 -33.34 -22.94 19.83
C LEU A 18 -32.24 -22.23 20.65
N ASP A 19 -32.15 -20.91 20.48
CA ASP A 19 -31.41 -19.98 21.35
C ASP A 19 -29.90 -19.86 21.16
N ALA A 20 -29.51 -19.09 20.14
CA ALA A 20 -28.60 -17.94 20.32
C ALA A 20 -28.31 -17.27 18.96
N ILE A 21 -29.29 -16.58 18.38
CA ILE A 21 -29.03 -15.57 17.36
C ILE A 21 -29.52 -14.23 17.91
N PRO A 22 -28.63 -13.50 18.59
CA PRO A 22 -28.40 -12.11 18.20
C PRO A 22 -26.92 -11.73 18.33
N GLY A 23 -26.06 -12.40 17.55
CA GLY A 23 -24.59 -12.25 17.66
C GLY A 23 -23.83 -11.86 16.39
N LEU A 24 -24.48 -11.70 15.24
CA LEU A 24 -23.79 -11.45 13.95
C LEU A 24 -24.28 -10.21 13.17
N ILE A 25 -25.06 -9.33 13.81
CA ILE A 25 -25.43 -8.00 13.26
C ILE A 25 -24.63 -6.86 13.92
N ARG A 26 -23.79 -7.14 14.92
CA ARG A 26 -22.73 -6.24 15.38
C ARG A 26 -21.37 -6.76 14.93
N ILE A 27 -21.02 -6.49 13.67
CA ILE A 27 -19.71 -6.02 13.16
C ILE A 27 -19.93 -5.78 11.65
N ALA A 28 -20.77 -4.80 11.33
CA ALA A 28 -20.86 -4.20 9.99
C ALA A 28 -20.98 -2.67 10.09
N ALA A 29 -20.51 -2.10 11.21
CA ALA A 29 -20.66 -0.67 11.52
C ALA A 29 -19.36 0.05 11.92
N SER A 30 -18.16 -0.53 11.70
CA SER A 30 -16.93 0.19 12.06
C SER A 30 -15.71 -0.23 11.23
N SER A 31 -15.64 0.19 9.97
CA SER A 31 -14.37 0.34 9.23
C SER A 31 -14.50 1.04 7.87
N TRP A 32 -15.39 2.05 7.74
CA TRP A 32 -15.36 2.97 6.59
C TRP A 32 -14.98 4.41 6.99
N VAL A 33 -14.13 4.54 8.02
CA VAL A 33 -13.44 5.80 8.32
C VAL A 33 -12.00 5.50 8.71
N ARG A 34 -11.15 5.28 7.68
CA ARG A 34 -9.76 5.74 7.60
C ARG A 34 -9.17 5.48 6.21
N THR A 35 -9.91 5.91 5.19
CA THR A 35 -9.38 6.13 3.84
C THR A 35 -9.85 7.50 3.35
N ALA A 36 -9.50 8.52 4.11
CA ALA A 36 -9.69 9.91 3.72
C ALA A 36 -8.46 10.69 4.20
N GLU A 37 -7.37 10.59 3.45
CA GLU A 37 -6.34 11.65 3.48
C GLU A 37 -5.46 11.75 2.21
N TRP A 38 -5.75 11.01 1.13
CA TRP A 38 -5.01 11.15 -0.15
C TRP A 38 -5.91 11.35 -1.40
N SER A 39 -7.15 11.83 -1.25
CA SER A 39 -8.08 12.05 -2.38
C SER A 39 -8.37 13.52 -2.74
N VAL A 40 -7.50 14.48 -2.39
CA VAL A 40 -7.74 15.90 -2.71
C VAL A 40 -6.81 16.50 -3.78
N VAL A 41 -5.76 15.84 -4.24
CA VAL A 41 -4.88 16.42 -5.32
C VAL A 41 -4.89 15.66 -6.66
N ALA A 42 -5.55 14.50 -6.77
CA ALA A 42 -5.77 13.84 -8.07
C ALA A 42 -7.09 14.24 -8.78
N GLY A 43 -7.96 15.01 -8.12
CA GLY A 43 -9.34 15.28 -8.58
C GLY A 43 -9.56 16.54 -9.42
N LEU A 44 -8.59 17.45 -9.53
CA LEU A 44 -8.81 18.77 -10.16
C LEU A 44 -8.33 18.90 -11.61
N ARG A 45 -7.84 17.83 -12.24
CA ARG A 45 -7.41 17.87 -13.65
C ARG A 45 -8.30 17.11 -14.64
N THR A 46 -9.34 16.42 -14.17
CA THR A 46 -10.29 15.65 -15.02
C THR A 46 -11.62 16.38 -15.24
N GLY A 47 -12.02 17.31 -14.36
CA GLY A 47 -13.32 18.01 -14.45
C GLY A 47 -13.47 18.96 -15.65
N ARG A 48 -12.37 19.44 -16.22
CA ARG A 48 -12.41 20.41 -17.35
C ARG A 48 -12.64 19.76 -18.72
N ARG A 49 -12.58 18.42 -18.82
CA ARG A 49 -12.89 17.68 -20.05
C ARG A 49 -14.34 17.17 -20.11
N MET A 50 -15.01 17.01 -18.96
CA MET A 50 -16.42 16.61 -18.91
C MET A 50 -17.38 17.75 -19.25
N LEU A 51 -17.04 19.01 -18.95
CA LEU A 51 -17.90 20.15 -19.27
C LEU A 51 -17.94 20.51 -20.78
N LYS A 52 -16.97 20.01 -21.57
CA LYS A 52 -16.83 20.35 -22.99
C LYS A 52 -17.53 19.36 -23.94
N ALA A 53 -17.96 18.20 -23.43
CA ALA A 53 -18.65 17.18 -24.20
C ALA A 53 -20.16 17.45 -24.36
N ALA A 54 -20.73 18.42 -23.63
CA ALA A 54 -22.15 18.76 -23.70
C ALA A 54 -22.53 19.65 -24.91
N THR A 55 -21.57 20.08 -25.73
CA THR A 55 -21.80 21.07 -26.80
C THR A 55 -21.18 20.71 -28.15
N ASP A 56 -20.56 19.54 -28.30
CA ASP A 56 -19.91 19.13 -29.55
C ASP A 56 -20.28 17.68 -29.94
N PRO A 57 -21.01 17.48 -31.07
CA PRO A 57 -21.40 16.16 -31.57
C PRO A 57 -20.20 15.24 -31.84
N HIS A 58 -19.02 15.77 -32.16
CA HIS A 58 -17.85 14.96 -32.48
C HIS A 58 -17.14 14.38 -31.25
N THR A 59 -17.31 14.98 -30.06
CA THR A 59 -16.69 14.49 -28.80
C THR A 59 -17.51 13.37 -28.14
N ALA A 60 -18.81 13.29 -28.43
CA ALA A 60 -19.68 12.20 -27.98
C ALA A 60 -19.33 10.85 -28.62
N VAL A 61 -18.82 10.87 -29.87
CA VAL A 61 -18.45 9.66 -30.63
C VAL A 61 -17.18 9.00 -30.07
N GLU A 62 -16.20 9.77 -29.60
CA GLU A 62 -15.01 9.23 -28.93
C GLU A 62 -15.31 8.70 -27.51
N LEU A 63 -16.24 9.32 -26.77
CA LEU A 63 -16.63 8.84 -25.44
C LEU A 63 -17.48 7.55 -25.52
N ALA A 64 -18.25 7.37 -26.59
CA ALA A 64 -18.99 6.15 -26.87
C ALA A 64 -18.07 4.97 -27.26
N GLN A 65 -16.88 5.25 -27.82
CA GLN A 65 -15.87 4.24 -28.12
C GLN A 65 -14.99 3.91 -26.90
N GLY A 66 -14.91 4.80 -25.90
CA GLY A 66 -14.17 4.61 -24.64
C GLY A 66 -14.90 3.80 -23.55
N ALA A 67 -16.15 3.41 -23.77
CA ALA A 67 -16.92 2.51 -22.89
C ALA A 67 -17.27 1.20 -23.63
N ALA A 68 -16.30 0.64 -24.37
CA ALA A 68 -16.44 -0.60 -25.11
C ALA A 68 -16.43 -1.83 -24.18
N ALA A 69 -17.55 -1.99 -23.46
CA ALA A 69 -18.00 -3.26 -22.90
C ALA A 69 -19.53 -3.38 -23.13
N ALA A 70 -19.97 -3.26 -24.39
CA ALA A 70 -21.27 -3.75 -24.90
C ALA A 70 -21.42 -3.42 -26.40
N SER A 71 -20.68 -4.10 -27.27
CA SER A 71 -20.73 -3.88 -28.73
C SER A 71 -22.10 -4.21 -29.37
N GLY A 72 -22.91 -5.09 -28.78
CA GLY A 72 -24.21 -5.48 -29.33
C GLY A 72 -25.31 -4.42 -29.19
N ILE A 73 -25.34 -3.70 -28.06
CA ILE A 73 -26.42 -2.77 -27.72
C ILE A 73 -26.46 -1.57 -28.68
N VAL A 74 -25.30 -1.11 -29.14
CA VAL A 74 -25.18 0.02 -30.07
C VAL A 74 -25.70 -0.34 -31.47
N ALA A 75 -25.45 -1.57 -31.94
CA ALA A 75 -25.92 -2.04 -33.23
C ALA A 75 -27.44 -2.21 -33.26
N ASP A 76 -28.02 -2.70 -32.16
CA ASP A 76 -29.47 -2.89 -32.05
C ASP A 76 -30.23 -1.56 -32.00
N ILE A 77 -29.69 -0.56 -31.30
CA ILE A 77 -30.25 0.81 -31.30
C ILE A 77 -30.13 1.44 -32.69
N ALA A 78 -28.98 1.30 -33.36
CA ALA A 78 -28.78 1.83 -34.71
C ALA A 78 -29.75 1.20 -35.72
N LYS A 79 -29.98 -0.12 -35.60
CA LYS A 79 -30.94 -0.85 -36.44
C LYS A 79 -32.38 -0.37 -36.21
N ALA A 80 -32.80 -0.22 -34.96
CA ALA A 80 -34.14 0.25 -34.61
C ALA A 80 -34.42 1.67 -35.14
N VAL A 81 -33.44 2.57 -35.04
CA VAL A 81 -33.54 3.92 -35.61
C VAL A 81 -33.59 3.88 -37.14
N SER A 82 -32.81 2.99 -37.77
CA SER A 82 -32.84 2.82 -39.23
C SER A 82 -34.17 2.28 -39.77
N SER A 83 -34.92 1.53 -38.95
CA SER A 83 -36.29 1.09 -39.27
C SER A 83 -37.37 2.15 -39.05
N GLY A 84 -36.99 3.38 -38.70
CA GLY A 84 -37.90 4.53 -38.61
C GLY A 84 -38.43 4.81 -37.20
N GLU A 85 -37.89 4.19 -36.16
CA GLU A 85 -38.27 4.48 -34.77
C GLU A 85 -37.55 5.72 -34.23
N SER A 86 -38.20 6.45 -33.31
CA SER A 86 -37.55 7.55 -32.63
C SER A 86 -36.49 7.04 -31.64
N VAL A 87 -35.36 7.75 -31.54
CA VAL A 87 -34.24 7.38 -30.66
C VAL A 87 -34.69 7.08 -29.21
N PRO A 88 -35.62 7.84 -28.59
CA PRO A 88 -36.11 7.51 -27.24
C PRO A 88 -36.86 6.17 -27.18
N GLN A 89 -37.64 5.83 -28.21
CA GLN A 89 -38.37 4.55 -28.27
C GLN A 89 -37.43 3.37 -28.51
N ALA A 90 -36.45 3.52 -29.42
CA ALA A 90 -35.42 2.51 -29.66
C ALA A 90 -34.64 2.18 -28.38
N ILE A 91 -34.27 3.19 -27.60
CA ILE A 91 -33.60 3.00 -26.31
C ILE A 91 -34.52 2.29 -25.31
N GLN A 92 -35.80 2.66 -25.25
CA GLN A 92 -36.75 2.07 -24.32
C GLN A 92 -37.05 0.61 -24.64
N GLN A 93 -37.07 0.25 -25.93
CA GLN A 93 -37.34 -1.10 -26.41
C GLN A 93 -36.12 -2.02 -26.23
N VAL A 94 -34.91 -1.51 -26.44
CA VAL A 94 -33.66 -2.20 -26.10
C VAL A 94 -33.51 -2.33 -24.57
N ALA A 95 -33.92 -1.32 -23.79
CA ALA A 95 -33.95 -1.41 -22.33
C ALA A 95 -35.01 -2.42 -21.84
N ALA A 96 -36.16 -2.52 -22.52
CA ALA A 96 -37.21 -3.48 -22.20
C ALA A 96 -36.83 -4.92 -22.58
N SER A 97 -36.11 -5.12 -23.69
CA SER A 97 -35.55 -6.44 -24.06
C SER A 97 -34.42 -6.87 -23.12
N LEU A 98 -33.64 -5.92 -22.57
CA LEU A 98 -32.69 -6.15 -21.48
C LEU A 98 -33.38 -6.40 -20.12
N GLY A 99 -34.64 -5.97 -19.96
CA GLY A 99 -35.46 -6.10 -18.76
C GLY A 99 -36.37 -7.33 -18.71
N GLY A 100 -36.55 -8.05 -19.82
CA GLY A 100 -37.46 -9.18 -19.97
C GLY A 100 -36.76 -10.55 -19.90
N THR A 101 -36.74 -11.12 -18.69
CA THR A 101 -36.70 -12.58 -18.39
C THR A 101 -35.54 -13.47 -18.90
N SER A 102 -34.79 -13.99 -17.90
CA SER A 102 -34.38 -15.41 -17.73
C SER A 102 -32.91 -15.80 -17.73
N ASP A 103 -31.95 -14.90 -17.96
CA ASP A 103 -30.52 -15.30 -17.97
C ASP A 103 -29.66 -14.79 -16.78
N ARG A 104 -30.24 -13.99 -15.88
CA ARG A 104 -29.51 -13.49 -14.69
C ARG A 104 -29.08 -14.59 -13.71
N ARG A 105 -29.78 -15.73 -13.67
CA ARG A 105 -29.39 -16.88 -12.83
C ARG A 105 -28.30 -17.75 -13.44
N ALA A 106 -28.19 -17.84 -14.77
CA ALA A 106 -27.11 -18.61 -15.40
C ALA A 106 -25.81 -17.81 -15.43
N VAL A 107 -25.87 -16.50 -15.66
CA VAL A 107 -24.68 -15.64 -15.62
C VAL A 107 -24.13 -15.48 -14.20
N GLU A 108 -24.95 -15.39 -13.14
CA GLU A 108 -24.44 -15.37 -11.75
C GLU A 108 -23.88 -16.73 -11.28
N LEU A 109 -24.45 -17.86 -11.73
CA LEU A 109 -23.95 -19.20 -11.38
C LEU A 109 -22.70 -19.61 -12.17
N HIS A 110 -22.52 -19.10 -13.39
CA HIS A 110 -21.32 -19.33 -14.20
C HIS A 110 -20.15 -18.43 -13.75
N ASN A 111 -20.40 -17.15 -13.47
CA ASN A 111 -19.35 -16.24 -12.94
C ASN A 111 -18.94 -16.54 -11.49
N GLY A 112 -19.79 -17.24 -10.72
CA GLY A 112 -19.44 -17.75 -9.39
C GLY A 112 -18.52 -18.97 -9.49
N ARG A 113 -18.90 -19.97 -10.31
CA ARG A 113 -18.09 -21.18 -10.50
C ARG A 113 -16.77 -20.92 -11.20
N ASP A 114 -16.69 -20.05 -12.21
CA ASP A 114 -15.41 -19.75 -12.87
C ASP A 114 -14.44 -19.02 -11.94
N ARG A 115 -14.92 -18.06 -11.12
CA ARG A 115 -14.08 -17.42 -10.10
C ARG A 115 -13.67 -18.36 -8.98
N ASP A 116 -14.54 -19.29 -8.59
CA ASP A 116 -14.21 -20.29 -7.56
C ASP A 116 -13.20 -21.32 -8.08
N VAL A 117 -13.30 -21.73 -9.35
CA VAL A 117 -12.35 -22.66 -9.98
C VAL A 117 -11.00 -21.99 -10.25
N GLU A 118 -10.98 -20.78 -10.81
CA GLU A 118 -9.75 -20.01 -11.04
C GLU A 118 -9.03 -19.67 -9.73
N SER A 119 -9.77 -19.29 -8.69
CA SER A 119 -9.18 -19.06 -7.36
C SER A 119 -8.67 -20.34 -6.70
N THR A 120 -9.29 -21.49 -6.95
CA THR A 120 -8.81 -22.80 -6.47
C THR A 120 -7.54 -23.23 -7.19
N ASP A 121 -7.47 -23.02 -8.51
CA ASP A 121 -6.29 -23.31 -9.32
C ASP A 121 -5.10 -22.42 -8.92
N LEU A 122 -5.33 -21.11 -8.76
CA LEU A 122 -4.34 -20.16 -8.23
C LEU A 122 -3.83 -20.57 -6.84
N ARG A 123 -4.71 -20.96 -5.92
CA ARG A 123 -4.31 -21.48 -4.59
C ARG A 123 -3.50 -22.77 -4.69
N SER A 124 -3.85 -23.65 -5.63
CA SER A 124 -3.12 -24.90 -5.85
C SER A 124 -1.71 -24.62 -6.37
N SER A 125 -1.56 -23.67 -7.30
CA SER A 125 -0.26 -23.26 -7.84
C SER A 125 0.63 -22.57 -6.81
N LEU A 126 0.07 -21.72 -5.93
CA LEU A 126 0.82 -21.10 -4.83
C LEU A 126 1.26 -22.13 -3.79
N ARG A 127 0.41 -23.13 -3.51
CA ARG A 127 0.77 -24.23 -2.61
C ARG A 127 1.88 -25.10 -3.20
N GLU A 128 1.84 -25.37 -4.49
CA GLU A 128 2.90 -26.11 -5.19
C GLU A 128 4.22 -25.34 -5.18
N GLN A 129 4.18 -24.03 -5.45
CA GLN A 129 5.35 -23.15 -5.34
C GLN A 129 5.92 -23.14 -3.92
N GLY A 130 5.05 -23.09 -2.89
CA GLY A 130 5.44 -23.19 -1.50
C GLY A 130 6.09 -24.53 -1.15
N ALA A 131 5.56 -25.64 -1.67
CA ALA A 131 6.14 -26.97 -1.48
C ALA A 131 7.56 -27.06 -2.09
N LYS A 132 7.74 -26.57 -3.32
CA LYS A 132 9.05 -26.50 -3.99
C LYS A 132 10.04 -25.60 -3.24
N LEU A 133 9.57 -24.51 -2.63
CA LEU A 133 10.40 -23.66 -1.76
C LEU A 133 10.90 -24.43 -0.54
N LEU A 134 10.01 -25.15 0.16
CA LEU A 134 10.37 -25.93 1.33
C LEU A 134 11.27 -27.13 0.99
N GLU A 135 11.08 -27.74 -0.18
CA GLU A 135 11.97 -28.79 -0.68
C GLU A 135 13.39 -28.25 -0.87
N ARG A 136 13.56 -27.10 -1.56
CA ARG A 136 14.86 -26.44 -1.70
C ARG A 136 15.46 -26.03 -0.35
N SER A 137 14.65 -25.57 0.59
CA SER A 137 15.12 -25.22 1.93
C SER A 137 15.64 -26.42 2.73
N ARG A 138 15.25 -27.65 2.36
CA ARG A 138 15.74 -28.89 2.99
C ARG A 138 17.02 -29.41 2.34
N ASP A 139 17.44 -28.82 1.22
CA ASP A 139 18.65 -29.22 0.52
C ASP A 139 19.89 -28.63 1.21
N VAL A 140 20.59 -29.49 1.94
CA VAL A 140 21.82 -29.15 2.67
C VAL A 140 23.01 -28.93 1.73
N TRP A 141 22.91 -29.36 0.48
CA TRP A 141 23.98 -29.22 -0.53
C TRP A 141 23.84 -27.94 -1.37
N SER A 142 22.81 -27.13 -1.11
CA SER A 142 22.62 -25.85 -1.79
C SER A 142 23.79 -24.91 -1.52
N ASN A 143 24.31 -24.30 -2.58
CA ASN A 143 25.38 -23.29 -2.54
C ASN A 143 24.86 -21.88 -2.86
N ASP A 144 23.55 -21.65 -2.73
CA ASP A 144 22.96 -20.32 -2.90
C ASP A 144 23.63 -19.34 -1.91
N THR A 145 24.37 -18.39 -2.49
CA THR A 145 25.14 -17.39 -1.75
C THR A 145 24.48 -16.03 -1.95
N GLY A 146 24.01 -15.44 -0.84
CA GLY A 146 23.30 -14.16 -0.82
C GLY A 146 21.78 -14.28 -0.87
N HIS A 147 21.09 -13.19 -0.53
CA HIS A 147 19.64 -13.18 -0.44
C HIS A 147 19.01 -13.07 -1.86
N PRO A 148 18.07 -13.96 -2.24
CA PRO A 148 17.53 -14.02 -3.61
C PRO A 148 16.81 -12.74 -4.07
N ALA A 149 16.34 -11.92 -3.13
CA ALA A 149 15.69 -10.65 -3.45
C ALA A 149 16.66 -9.55 -3.94
N TYR A 150 17.95 -9.64 -3.63
CA TYR A 150 18.89 -8.53 -3.84
C TYR A 150 19.06 -8.16 -5.31
N ALA A 151 19.17 -9.15 -6.20
CA ALA A 151 19.25 -8.90 -7.63
C ALA A 151 18.04 -8.11 -8.15
N ARG A 152 16.84 -8.42 -7.66
CA ARG A 152 15.62 -7.68 -8.04
C ARG A 152 15.61 -6.27 -7.45
N ILE A 153 15.99 -6.12 -6.17
CA ILE A 153 16.08 -4.82 -5.50
C ILE A 153 17.01 -3.87 -6.26
N LEU A 154 18.17 -4.34 -6.73
CA LEU A 154 19.10 -3.53 -7.53
C LEU A 154 18.47 -2.97 -8.80
N THR A 155 17.55 -3.70 -9.45
CA THR A 155 16.81 -3.21 -10.63
C THR A 155 15.72 -2.20 -10.29
N GLU A 156 15.30 -2.14 -9.02
CA GLU A 156 14.25 -1.23 -8.51
C GLU A 156 14.85 0.01 -7.81
N LEU A 157 16.18 0.14 -7.75
CA LEU A 157 16.88 1.25 -7.11
C LEU A 157 17.31 2.33 -8.10
N ALA A 158 17.09 3.59 -7.73
CA ALA A 158 17.70 4.73 -8.38
C ALA A 158 19.16 4.92 -7.90
N PRO A 159 20.06 5.51 -8.72
CA PRO A 159 21.43 5.79 -8.28
C PRO A 159 21.52 6.69 -7.04
N ASP A 160 20.61 7.67 -6.91
CA ASP A 160 20.54 8.55 -5.74
C ASP A 160 20.05 7.80 -4.48
N GLU A 161 19.21 6.78 -4.62
CA GLU A 161 18.81 5.92 -3.50
C GLU A 161 20.00 5.10 -2.99
N GLY A 162 20.85 4.60 -3.89
CA GLY A 162 22.12 3.96 -3.54
C GLY A 162 23.05 4.90 -2.74
N ARG A 163 23.11 6.19 -3.10
CA ARG A 163 23.86 7.19 -2.31
C ARG A 163 23.30 7.38 -0.91
N ILE A 164 21.97 7.43 -0.78
CA ILE A 164 21.30 7.54 0.52
C ILE A 164 21.62 6.31 1.39
N LEU A 165 21.55 5.11 0.83
CA LEU A 165 21.91 3.88 1.52
C LEU A 165 23.37 3.90 2.00
N MET A 166 24.30 4.35 1.17
CA MET A 166 25.71 4.46 1.55
C MET A 166 25.95 5.52 2.64
N LEU A 167 25.23 6.65 2.61
CA LEU A 167 25.26 7.63 3.70
C LEU A 167 24.79 6.98 5.01
N LEU A 168 23.66 6.28 4.98
CA LEU A 168 23.12 5.63 6.18
C LEU A 168 24.09 4.57 6.70
N LEU A 169 24.63 3.71 5.84
CA LEU A 169 25.57 2.67 6.23
C LEU A 169 26.83 3.24 6.88
N ARG A 170 27.43 4.29 6.29
CA ARG A 170 28.73 4.83 6.73
C ARG A 170 28.62 5.85 7.87
N SER A 171 27.57 6.67 7.85
CA SER A 171 27.37 7.77 8.81
C SER A 171 26.30 7.48 9.85
N GLY A 172 25.63 6.33 9.74
CA GLY A 172 24.63 5.90 10.70
C GLY A 172 23.27 6.57 10.51
N PRO A 173 22.39 6.42 11.51
CA PRO A 173 21.05 6.95 11.48
C PRO A 173 21.00 8.46 11.23
N GLN A 174 20.03 8.92 10.45
CA GLN A 174 19.92 10.32 10.03
C GLN A 174 18.77 11.06 10.73
N PRO A 175 18.97 12.35 11.11
CA PRO A 175 17.96 13.15 11.80
C PRO A 175 16.81 13.54 10.87
N MET A 176 15.59 13.48 11.39
CA MET A 176 14.35 13.87 10.73
C MET A 176 13.46 14.61 11.72
N VAL A 177 12.72 15.62 11.27
CA VAL A 177 11.80 16.37 12.12
C VAL A 177 10.42 16.49 11.47
N ASP A 178 9.41 16.40 12.31
CA ASP A 178 8.03 16.74 11.98
C ASP A 178 7.65 18.05 12.67
N VAL A 179 6.96 18.92 11.95
CA VAL A 179 6.35 20.13 12.51
C VAL A 179 4.87 19.87 12.73
N ARG A 180 4.39 20.07 13.96
CA ARG A 180 2.98 19.90 14.36
C ARG A 180 2.44 21.15 15.03
N THR A 181 1.12 21.24 15.16
CA THR A 181 0.49 22.25 16.02
C THR A 181 0.80 21.96 17.50
N GLY A 182 1.14 23.02 18.23
CA GLY A 182 1.49 23.03 19.66
C GLY A 182 0.55 23.90 20.51
N GLY A 183 0.95 24.15 21.76
CA GLY A 183 0.20 24.99 22.70
C GLY A 183 -1.16 24.39 23.11
N ALA A 184 -2.08 25.23 23.59
CA ALA A 184 -3.42 24.80 24.00
C ALA A 184 -4.19 24.11 22.86
N VAL A 185 -3.99 24.53 21.62
CA VAL A 185 -4.58 23.89 20.42
C VAL A 185 -3.99 22.49 20.23
N GLY A 186 -2.66 22.35 20.31
CA GLY A 186 -1.97 21.05 20.20
C GLY A 186 -2.26 20.06 21.33
N MET A 187 -2.71 20.52 22.50
CA MET A 187 -3.16 19.65 23.60
C MET A 187 -4.52 18.99 23.32
N VAL A 188 -5.39 19.66 22.55
CA VAL A 188 -6.72 19.14 22.19
C VAL A 188 -6.67 18.38 20.86
N SER A 189 -5.95 18.93 19.88
CA SER A 189 -5.74 18.30 18.57
C SER A 189 -4.39 18.72 18.00
N SER A 190 -3.45 17.78 17.97
CA SER A 190 -2.17 17.97 17.31
C SER A 190 -2.29 17.60 15.84
N THR A 191 -2.28 18.58 14.96
CA THR A 191 -2.29 18.41 13.51
C THR A 191 -0.87 18.43 12.97
N LEU A 192 -0.57 17.53 12.03
CA LEU A 192 0.70 17.50 11.33
C LEU A 192 0.74 18.60 10.27
N ILE A 193 1.72 19.49 10.34
CA ILE A 193 1.88 20.61 9.41
C ILE A 193 2.84 20.24 8.29
N ALA A 194 4.02 19.72 8.66
CA ALA A 194 5.02 19.26 7.72
C ALA A 194 5.69 17.98 8.26
N PRO A 195 5.50 16.83 7.61
CA PRO A 195 6.20 15.61 7.97
C PRO A 195 7.59 15.55 7.35
N GLY A 196 8.51 14.92 8.07
CA GLY A 196 9.67 14.30 7.48
C GLY A 196 10.71 15.23 6.89
N LEU A 197 10.82 16.44 7.43
CA LEU A 197 11.87 17.39 7.05
C LEU A 197 13.22 16.83 7.51
N ASN A 198 14.17 16.74 6.59
CA ASN A 198 15.45 16.08 6.83
C ASN A 198 16.51 16.65 5.87
N MET A 199 17.77 16.27 6.10
CA MET A 199 18.92 16.71 5.30
C MET A 199 19.60 15.58 4.53
N ILE A 200 18.90 14.45 4.32
CA ILE A 200 19.53 13.25 3.75
C ILE A 200 19.96 13.47 2.29
N GLY A 201 19.15 14.20 1.50
CA GLY A 201 19.45 14.48 0.10
C GLY A 201 20.76 15.23 -0.12
N PRO A 202 20.92 16.42 0.48
CA PRO A 202 22.16 17.18 0.40
C PRO A 202 23.35 16.43 0.99
N ARG A 203 23.18 15.76 2.15
CA ARG A 203 24.25 15.01 2.82
C ARG A 203 24.73 13.81 2.00
N ALA A 204 23.82 13.12 1.33
CA ALA A 204 24.16 11.97 0.47
C ALA A 204 24.68 12.40 -0.91
N GLY A 205 24.69 13.71 -1.23
CA GLY A 205 25.07 14.19 -2.56
C GLY A 205 24.13 13.71 -3.67
N THR A 206 22.83 13.60 -3.36
CA THR A 206 21.81 13.25 -4.37
C THR A 206 21.79 14.30 -5.48
N ARG A 207 21.59 13.86 -6.72
CA ARG A 207 21.50 14.75 -7.88
C ARG A 207 20.20 15.57 -7.85
N TYR A 208 19.11 14.95 -7.39
CA TYR A 208 17.78 15.57 -7.33
C TYR A 208 17.24 15.55 -5.90
N VAL A 209 17.58 16.59 -5.13
CA VAL A 209 17.20 16.71 -3.71
C VAL A 209 15.68 16.80 -3.52
N ASP A 210 14.98 17.37 -4.49
CA ASP A 210 13.53 17.47 -4.55
C ASP A 210 12.82 16.10 -4.64
N GLN A 211 13.52 15.06 -5.10
CA GLN A 211 13.00 13.70 -5.20
C GLN A 211 13.22 12.84 -3.94
N VAL A 212 13.90 13.37 -2.92
CA VAL A 212 14.18 12.67 -1.66
C VAL A 212 12.94 12.03 -1.03
N PRO A 213 11.75 12.67 -0.98
CA PRO A 213 10.56 12.01 -0.46
C PRO A 213 10.18 10.73 -1.23
N SER A 214 10.30 10.75 -2.57
CA SER A 214 10.05 9.56 -3.40
C SER A 214 11.13 8.49 -3.19
N TYR A 215 12.40 8.88 -3.09
CA TYR A 215 13.50 7.97 -2.81
C TYR A 215 13.31 7.25 -1.48
N LEU A 216 13.00 7.99 -0.40
CA LEU A 216 12.77 7.42 0.92
C LEU A 216 11.54 6.50 0.94
N ASN A 217 10.48 6.83 0.20
CA ASN A 217 9.31 5.96 0.07
C ASN A 217 9.63 4.65 -0.64
N ASN A 218 10.45 4.69 -1.70
CA ASN A 218 10.87 3.49 -2.40
C ASN A 218 11.76 2.61 -1.51
N LEU A 219 12.75 3.21 -0.84
CA LEU A 219 13.62 2.51 0.11
C LEU A 219 12.82 1.85 1.25
N PHE A 220 11.80 2.55 1.76
CA PHE A 220 10.89 2.00 2.77
C PHE A 220 10.04 0.86 2.20
N ARG A 221 9.48 1.01 0.99
CA ARG A 221 8.72 -0.03 0.28
C ARG A 221 9.55 -1.30 0.05
N LEU A 222 10.83 -1.14 -0.27
CA LEU A 222 11.79 -2.23 -0.46
C LEU A 222 12.25 -2.86 0.87
N GLY A 223 11.85 -2.29 2.01
CA GLY A 223 12.21 -2.78 3.34
C GLY A 223 13.66 -2.47 3.75
N LEU A 224 14.32 -1.55 3.06
CA LEU A 224 15.74 -1.21 3.29
C LEU A 224 15.93 -0.18 4.40
N VAL A 225 14.92 0.68 4.63
CA VAL A 225 14.95 1.71 5.69
C VAL A 225 13.66 1.69 6.51
N TRP A 226 13.73 2.22 7.73
CA TRP A 226 12.54 2.57 8.51
C TRP A 226 12.59 4.01 9.03
N PHE A 227 11.41 4.52 9.39
CA PHE A 227 11.25 5.79 10.09
C PHE A 227 10.96 5.52 11.56
N SER A 228 11.93 5.78 12.43
CA SER A 228 11.75 5.64 13.87
C SER A 228 11.15 6.91 14.47
N LYS A 229 10.27 6.73 15.46
CA LYS A 229 9.73 7.82 16.27
C LYS A 229 10.73 8.29 17.33
N GLU A 230 11.77 7.51 17.57
CA GLU A 230 12.81 7.81 18.54
C GLU A 230 13.79 8.83 17.95
N GLN A 231 14.27 9.70 18.83
CA GLN A 231 15.31 10.67 18.47
C GLN A 231 16.69 10.03 18.51
N LEU A 232 17.63 10.60 17.78
CA LEU A 232 19.05 10.22 17.88
C LEU A 232 19.60 10.52 19.29
N LYS A 233 20.65 9.80 19.66
CA LYS A 233 21.31 9.94 20.96
C LYS A 233 21.91 11.33 21.16
N ASP A 234 22.54 11.88 20.12
CA ASP A 234 23.09 13.23 20.17
C ASP A 234 22.03 14.26 19.71
N PRO A 235 21.56 15.16 20.60
CA PRO A 235 20.65 16.22 20.21
C PRO A 235 21.25 17.23 19.22
N LEU A 236 22.59 17.34 19.15
CA LEU A 236 23.28 18.28 18.26
C LEU A 236 23.06 17.93 16.78
N ASP A 237 22.83 16.65 16.45
CA ASP A 237 22.56 16.20 15.08
C ASP A 237 21.31 16.85 14.48
N TYR A 238 20.39 17.33 15.32
CA TYR A 238 19.17 18.00 14.86
C TYR A 238 19.36 19.48 14.55
N GLN A 239 20.42 20.14 15.06
CA GLN A 239 20.56 21.60 14.95
C GLN A 239 20.54 22.08 13.50
N VAL A 240 21.24 21.36 12.61
CA VAL A 240 21.30 21.71 11.19
C VAL A 240 19.93 21.54 10.53
N VAL A 241 19.19 20.47 10.87
CA VAL A 241 17.86 20.22 10.31
C VAL A 241 16.86 21.25 10.82
N GLU A 242 16.85 21.53 12.12
CA GLU A 242 15.93 22.49 12.76
C GLU A 242 16.12 23.93 12.25
N ALA A 243 17.33 24.28 11.81
CA ALA A 243 17.64 25.58 11.23
C ALA A 243 17.32 25.70 9.72
N GLN A 244 16.84 24.63 9.07
CA GLN A 244 16.55 24.69 7.64
C GLN A 244 15.38 25.64 7.32
N PRO A 245 15.44 26.36 6.17
CA PRO A 245 14.39 27.30 5.78
C PRO A 245 12.98 26.69 5.76
N ASP A 246 12.85 25.45 5.27
CA ASP A 246 11.56 24.78 5.16
C ASP A 246 10.96 24.43 6.54
N VAL A 247 11.82 24.09 7.51
CA VAL A 247 11.40 23.84 8.90
C VAL A 247 10.92 25.13 9.54
N LEU A 248 11.69 26.21 9.41
CA LEU A 248 11.33 27.52 9.94
C LEU A 248 10.04 28.05 9.29
N ALA A 249 9.89 27.91 7.98
CA ALA A 249 8.68 28.28 7.26
C ALA A 249 7.45 27.50 7.76
N ALA A 250 7.59 26.18 7.96
CA ALA A 250 6.53 25.36 8.52
C ALA A 250 6.18 25.77 9.96
N MET A 251 7.18 26.09 10.80
CA MET A 251 6.94 26.57 12.16
C MET A 251 6.22 27.92 12.18
N HIS A 252 6.59 28.85 11.30
CA HIS A 252 6.00 30.20 11.23
C HIS A 252 4.61 30.20 10.59
N SER A 253 4.20 29.11 9.93
CA SER A 253 2.86 28.96 9.35
C SER A 253 1.75 28.81 10.41
N VAL A 254 2.12 28.52 11.67
CA VAL A 254 1.18 28.33 12.78
C VAL A 254 1.54 29.17 13.99
N ARG A 255 0.54 29.57 14.78
CA ARG A 255 0.73 30.40 15.98
C ARG A 255 1.58 29.72 17.06
N SER A 256 1.46 28.41 17.18
CA SER A 256 2.26 27.61 18.12
C SER A 256 2.66 26.32 17.42
N ALA A 257 3.95 26.18 17.14
CA ALA A 257 4.54 25.00 16.53
C ALA A 257 5.20 24.11 17.59
N LYS A 258 5.13 22.80 17.37
CA LYS A 258 5.89 21.79 18.12
C LYS A 258 6.73 21.00 17.12
N LEU A 259 8.04 20.99 17.34
CA LEU A 259 8.97 20.10 16.65
C LEU A 259 8.93 18.71 17.31
N VAL A 260 8.82 17.67 16.49
CA VAL A 260 8.91 16.28 16.92
C VAL A 260 10.11 15.67 16.21
N ARG A 261 11.16 15.39 16.99
CA ARG A 261 12.39 14.73 16.52
C ARG A 261 12.13 13.26 16.24
N ARG A 262 12.68 12.78 15.14
CA ARG A 262 12.60 11.42 14.61
C ARG A 262 13.92 11.03 13.99
N SER A 263 14.04 9.78 13.56
CA SER A 263 15.26 9.29 12.93
C SER A 263 14.96 8.31 11.80
N ILE A 264 15.85 8.26 10.82
CA ILE A 264 15.82 7.34 9.67
C ILE A 264 16.99 6.38 9.84
N HIS A 265 16.75 5.07 9.76
CA HIS A 265 17.81 4.06 9.87
C HIS A 265 17.70 3.04 8.74
N LEU A 266 18.78 2.29 8.51
CA LEU A 266 18.71 1.02 7.81
C LEU A 266 17.97 0.00 8.67
N THR A 267 17.23 -0.88 8.02
CA THR A 267 16.76 -2.12 8.65
C THR A 267 17.92 -3.13 8.68
N PRO A 268 17.84 -4.23 9.46
CA PRO A 268 18.83 -5.30 9.39
C PRO A 268 18.95 -5.90 7.98
N PHE A 269 17.82 -5.99 7.27
CA PHE A 269 17.77 -6.40 5.87
C PHE A 269 18.46 -5.38 4.95
N GLY A 270 18.25 -4.09 5.18
CA GLY A 270 18.91 -3.02 4.44
C GLY A 270 20.41 -2.96 4.70
N GLU A 271 20.85 -3.21 5.93
CA GLU A 271 22.26 -3.27 6.28
C GLU A 271 22.96 -4.44 5.58
N ASP A 272 22.38 -5.64 5.65
CA ASP A 272 22.91 -6.82 4.95
C ASP A 272 22.93 -6.62 3.42
N PHE A 273 21.88 -6.01 2.87
CA PHE A 273 21.85 -5.63 1.45
C PHE A 273 23.00 -4.69 1.07
N CYS A 274 23.24 -3.63 1.86
CA CYS A 274 24.31 -2.68 1.55
C CYS A 274 25.67 -3.33 1.66
N ARG A 275 25.90 -4.16 2.69
CA ARG A 275 27.16 -4.90 2.88
C ARG A 275 27.42 -5.89 1.75
N THR A 276 26.38 -6.57 1.26
CA THR A 276 26.50 -7.58 0.20
C THR A 276 26.64 -6.95 -1.18
N CYS A 277 25.91 -5.87 -1.47
CA CYS A 277 25.75 -5.38 -2.83
C CYS A 277 26.43 -4.04 -3.14
N LEU A 278 26.70 -3.20 -2.13
CA LEU A 278 27.13 -1.81 -2.33
C LEU A 278 28.47 -1.48 -1.67
N LEU A 279 28.86 -2.22 -0.63
CA LEU A 279 30.11 -2.03 0.08
C LEU A 279 31.25 -2.74 -0.67
N GLU A 280 32.34 -2.01 -0.91
CA GLU A 280 33.58 -2.61 -1.42
C GLU A 280 34.26 -3.39 -0.27
N GLU A 281 34.89 -4.54 -0.57
CA GLU A 281 35.39 -5.55 0.39
C GLU A 281 36.35 -5.02 1.50
N GLU A 282 36.81 -3.78 1.43
CA GLU A 282 37.86 -3.22 2.29
C GLU A 282 37.39 -2.57 3.61
N VAL A 283 36.09 -2.54 3.93
CA VAL A 283 35.60 -1.90 5.18
C VAL A 283 35.24 -2.95 6.25
N PRO A 284 36.00 -3.04 7.36
CA PRO A 284 35.68 -3.93 8.47
C PRO A 284 34.30 -3.64 9.07
N PRO A 285 33.49 -4.66 9.43
CA PRO A 285 32.16 -4.45 9.99
C PRO A 285 32.15 -3.66 11.28
N GLU A 286 33.19 -3.79 12.11
CA GLU A 286 33.35 -3.07 13.38
C GLU A 286 33.50 -1.54 13.24
N ASP A 287 33.86 -1.04 12.06
CA ASP A 287 34.02 0.40 11.82
C ASP A 287 32.71 1.08 11.38
N LEU A 288 31.64 0.30 11.20
CA LEU A 288 30.36 0.83 10.74
C LEU A 288 29.41 1.13 11.91
N PRO A 289 28.70 2.27 11.87
CA PRO A 289 27.77 2.67 12.91
C PRO A 289 26.60 1.71 13.04
N VAL A 290 26.13 1.51 14.28
CA VAL A 290 25.02 0.62 14.59
C VAL A 290 23.69 1.26 14.20
N HIS A 291 22.87 0.52 13.45
CA HIS A 291 21.46 0.83 13.23
C HIS A 291 20.62 0.10 14.27
N GLN A 292 19.82 0.84 15.04
CA GLN A 292 19.03 0.27 16.14
C GLN A 292 17.60 0.00 15.65
N ALA A 293 17.04 -1.15 16.03
CA ALA A 293 15.63 -1.43 15.77
C ALA A 293 14.74 -0.39 16.47
N PRO A 294 13.62 0.02 15.86
CA PRO A 294 12.66 0.87 16.55
C PRO A 294 12.19 0.04 17.75
N ASN A 295 12.34 0.56 18.97
CA ASN A 295 12.04 -0.02 20.29
C ASN A 295 13.21 -0.55 21.13
N ASP A 296 14.48 -0.48 20.68
CA ASP A 296 15.65 -0.98 21.46
C ASP A 296 16.29 0.07 22.39
N LEU A 297 15.57 1.14 22.75
CA LEU A 297 16.02 2.12 23.75
C LEU A 297 15.42 1.79 25.12
N GLU A 298 16.18 1.06 25.94
CA GLU A 298 16.06 1.11 27.41
C GLU A 298 16.65 2.42 27.97
#